data_AF-A0A967BYL9-F1
#
_entry.id   AF-A0A967BYL9-F1
#
_cell.length_a   1.000
_cell.length_b   1.000
_cell.length_c   1.000
_cell.angle_alpha   90.00
_cell.angle_beta   90.00
_cell.angle_gamma   90.00
#
_symmetry.space_group_name_H-M   'P 1'
#
loop_
_entity.id
_entity.type
_entity.pdbx_description
1 polymer ?
#
loop_
_entity_poly.entity_id
_entity_poly.type
_entity_poly.pdbx_seq_one_letter_code
_entity_poly.pdbx_strand_id
1 'polypeptide(L)'
;MNKNTFEPGLSLLRQPVAPLVSMVQFLYLTGPFATVAEVIGEMPEPIETELAVYEHPVALLREYLEFLQPLESLKSEQEIGDDVVDEQGEPVDRMTAVSALVMQQVLTAELEKINSRLCGVCNCTLCCTGPSAGMSQEFFEIPLAPREIDLFAVDRCDHADSRAHRARDEEELYCDGRPFYRRRSPGLFHWQNGWSLILPRGAQCPNLEPGSDRCRVYAQRPEVCRRPQIFPYMLERLDEPRAGSPVYRLRQTLLAVVDCPYVRELQDDIARYAAAAELHLAWKENKS
;
A
#
# COMPACT_ATOMS: atom_id res chain seq x y z
N MET A 1 -6.24 -23.64 5.69
CA MET A 1 -7.31 -23.06 6.57
C MET A 1 -8.66 -23.29 5.89
N ASN A 2 -9.81 -23.28 6.59
CA ASN A 2 -11.10 -23.38 5.88
C ASN A 2 -11.36 -22.06 5.12
N LYS A 3 -11.69 -22.13 3.82
CA LYS A 3 -11.95 -20.94 2.98
C LYS A 3 -13.04 -20.04 3.57
N ASN A 4 -14.01 -20.62 4.28
CA ASN A 4 -15.07 -19.90 4.99
C ASN A 4 -14.54 -18.93 6.06
N THR A 5 -13.33 -19.13 6.58
CA THR A 5 -12.68 -18.22 7.54
C THR A 5 -12.34 -16.86 6.91
N PHE A 6 -12.21 -16.80 5.59
CA PHE A 6 -11.88 -15.59 4.85
C PHE A 6 -13.09 -14.84 4.31
N GLU A 7 -14.31 -15.34 4.47
CA GLU A 7 -15.49 -14.85 3.75
C GLU A 7 -15.69 -13.32 3.84
N PRO A 8 -15.52 -12.66 5.01
CA PRO A 8 -15.67 -11.20 5.09
C PRO A 8 -14.66 -10.40 4.27
N GLY A 9 -13.46 -10.93 4.02
CA GLY A 9 -12.49 -10.30 3.12
C GLY A 9 -12.63 -10.78 1.68
N LEU A 10 -13.08 -12.02 1.49
CA LEU A 10 -13.28 -12.61 0.17
C LEU A 10 -14.45 -11.98 -0.57
N SER A 11 -15.51 -11.57 0.13
CA SER A 11 -16.62 -10.82 -0.47
C SER A 11 -16.16 -9.50 -1.07
N LEU A 12 -15.25 -8.79 -0.41
CA LEU A 12 -14.65 -7.55 -0.91
C LEU A 12 -13.72 -7.80 -2.10
N LEU A 13 -12.89 -8.85 -2.02
CA LEU A 13 -11.98 -9.23 -3.11
C LEU A 13 -12.74 -9.61 -4.41
N ARG A 14 -14.01 -10.02 -4.31
CA ARG A 14 -14.87 -10.33 -5.46
C ARG A 14 -15.57 -9.10 -6.06
N GLN A 15 -15.45 -7.94 -5.44
CA GLN A 15 -16.10 -6.69 -5.89
C GLN A 15 -15.06 -5.56 -6.01
N PRO A 16 -14.06 -5.68 -6.89
CA PRO A 16 -13.04 -4.65 -7.09
C PRO A 16 -13.68 -3.34 -7.53
N VAL A 17 -13.29 -2.21 -6.94
CA VAL A 17 -13.85 -0.90 -7.28
C VAL A 17 -13.39 -0.38 -8.64
N ALA A 18 -12.27 -0.89 -9.17
CA ALA A 18 -11.63 -0.39 -10.40
C ALA A 18 -12.58 -0.27 -11.61
N PRO A 19 -13.41 -1.26 -11.97
CA PRO A 19 -14.40 -1.11 -13.04
C PRO A 19 -15.33 0.09 -12.87
N LEU A 20 -15.78 0.36 -11.64
CA LEU A 20 -16.65 1.51 -11.35
C LEU A 20 -15.88 2.83 -11.50
N VAL A 21 -14.61 2.87 -11.11
CA VAL A 21 -13.73 4.03 -11.33
C VAL A 21 -13.56 4.31 -12.82
N SER A 22 -13.33 3.28 -13.63
CA SER A 22 -13.23 3.42 -15.09
C SER A 22 -14.53 3.95 -15.70
N MET A 23 -15.69 3.48 -15.23
CA MET A 23 -16.99 4.02 -15.65
C MET A 23 -17.16 5.49 -15.26
N VAL A 24 -16.82 5.87 -14.02
CA VAL A 24 -16.87 7.27 -13.55
C VAL A 24 -15.98 8.16 -14.40
N GLN A 25 -14.75 7.73 -14.67
CA GLN A 25 -13.83 8.49 -15.52
C GLN A 25 -14.40 8.66 -16.93
N PHE A 26 -14.89 7.58 -17.55
CA PHE A 26 -15.45 7.64 -18.90
C PHE A 26 -16.64 8.60 -18.96
N LEU A 27 -17.62 8.41 -18.06
CA LEU A 27 -18.82 9.25 -17.99
C LEU A 27 -18.48 10.71 -17.69
N TYR A 28 -17.52 10.97 -16.79
CA TYR A 28 -17.06 12.32 -16.51
C TYR A 28 -16.54 12.97 -17.78
N LEU A 29 -15.63 12.32 -18.50
CA LEU A 29 -14.97 12.90 -19.68
C LEU A 29 -15.91 13.07 -20.88
N THR A 30 -16.83 12.14 -21.11
CA THR A 30 -17.71 12.17 -22.29
C THR A 30 -19.06 12.82 -22.03
N GLY A 31 -19.48 12.92 -20.77
CA GLY A 31 -20.78 13.42 -20.36
C GLY A 31 -20.80 14.91 -20.01
N PRO A 32 -22.00 15.50 -19.87
CA PRO A 32 -22.20 16.92 -19.55
C PRO A 32 -22.04 17.22 -18.05
N PHE A 33 -21.16 16.50 -17.36
CA PHE A 33 -20.95 16.64 -15.91
C PHE A 33 -19.88 17.69 -15.59
N ALA A 34 -20.15 18.53 -14.60
CA ALA A 34 -19.20 19.52 -14.10
C ALA A 34 -18.23 18.90 -13.09
N THR A 35 -18.72 17.98 -12.25
CA THR A 35 -17.94 17.35 -11.17
C THR A 35 -18.01 15.83 -11.21
N VAL A 36 -17.02 15.17 -10.61
CA VAL A 36 -17.02 13.72 -10.41
C VAL A 36 -18.14 13.30 -9.44
N ALA A 37 -18.46 14.14 -8.47
CA ALA A 37 -19.55 13.90 -7.53
C ALA A 37 -20.93 13.82 -8.22
N GLU A 38 -21.16 14.64 -9.25
CA GLU A 38 -22.37 14.56 -10.09
C GLU A 38 -22.44 13.22 -10.82
N VAL A 39 -21.35 12.79 -11.45
CA VAL A 39 -21.28 11.49 -12.14
C VAL A 39 -21.64 10.36 -11.17
N ILE A 40 -21.01 10.33 -9.98
CA ILE A 40 -21.29 9.33 -8.96
C ILE A 40 -22.76 9.38 -8.53
N GLY A 41 -23.34 10.56 -8.40
CA GLY A 41 -24.75 10.75 -8.02
C GLY A 41 -25.76 10.22 -9.05
N GLU A 42 -25.36 10.11 -10.31
CA GLU A 42 -26.20 9.62 -11.42
C GLU A 42 -25.89 8.19 -11.85
N MET A 43 -24.95 7.50 -11.19
CA MET A 43 -24.66 6.10 -11.46
C MET A 43 -25.91 5.23 -11.23
N PRO A 44 -26.22 4.27 -12.12
CA PRO A 44 -27.34 3.36 -11.92
C PRO A 44 -27.12 2.46 -10.70
N GLU A 45 -28.20 2.07 -10.04
CA GLU A 45 -28.18 1.07 -8.96
C GLU A 45 -29.24 -0.01 -9.25
N PRO A 46 -28.85 -1.28 -9.45
CA PRO A 46 -27.50 -1.86 -9.38
C PRO A 46 -26.67 -1.71 -10.68
N ILE A 47 -25.38 -2.04 -10.61
CA ILE A 47 -24.49 -2.23 -11.77
C ILE A 47 -24.00 -3.68 -11.80
N GLU A 48 -24.13 -4.33 -12.95
CA GLU A 48 -23.57 -5.66 -13.21
C GLU A 48 -22.41 -5.54 -14.21
N THR A 49 -21.27 -6.14 -13.86
CA THR A 49 -20.15 -6.39 -14.77
C THR A 49 -20.03 -7.90 -15.01
N GLU A 50 -19.13 -8.31 -15.91
CA GLU A 50 -18.87 -9.73 -16.15
C GLU A 50 -18.45 -10.50 -14.88
N LEU A 51 -17.89 -9.80 -13.89
CA LEU A 51 -17.24 -10.41 -12.72
C LEU A 51 -17.94 -10.10 -11.40
N ALA A 52 -18.78 -9.07 -11.32
CA ALA A 52 -19.39 -8.64 -10.07
C ALA A 52 -20.73 -7.92 -10.27
N VAL A 53 -21.60 -8.02 -9.25
CA VAL A 53 -22.80 -7.21 -9.10
C VAL A 53 -22.57 -6.23 -7.95
N TYR A 54 -22.73 -4.94 -8.23
CA TYR A 54 -22.67 -3.85 -7.28
C TYR A 54 -24.10 -3.39 -6.99
N GLU A 55 -24.62 -3.76 -5.83
CA GLU A 55 -25.97 -3.40 -5.40
C GLU A 55 -26.11 -1.90 -5.11
N HIS A 56 -25.06 -1.29 -4.54
CA HIS A 56 -25.04 0.10 -4.10
C HIS A 56 -23.78 0.85 -4.59
N PRO A 57 -23.56 0.96 -5.91
CA PRO A 57 -22.34 1.54 -6.47
C PRO A 57 -22.17 3.02 -6.11
N VAL A 58 -23.26 3.78 -5.93
CA VAL A 58 -23.18 5.19 -5.51
C VAL A 58 -22.59 5.29 -4.11
N ALA A 59 -23.09 4.47 -3.18
CA ALA A 59 -22.59 4.44 -1.80
C ALA A 59 -21.13 4.00 -1.75
N LEU A 60 -20.76 2.97 -2.52
CA LEU A 60 -19.39 2.47 -2.60
C LEU A 60 -18.43 3.54 -3.16
N LEU A 61 -18.76 4.16 -4.30
CA LEU A 61 -17.91 5.17 -4.94
C LEU A 61 -17.74 6.44 -4.09
N ARG A 62 -18.76 6.81 -3.29
CA ARG A 62 -18.65 7.93 -2.35
C ARG A 62 -17.56 7.74 -1.31
N GLU A 63 -17.23 6.50 -0.92
CA GLU A 63 -16.11 6.22 -0.02
C GLU A 63 -14.75 6.58 -0.63
N TYR A 64 -14.68 6.68 -1.96
CA TYR A 64 -13.46 6.97 -2.71
C TYR A 64 -13.47 8.36 -3.36
N LEU A 65 -14.50 9.18 -3.10
CA LEU A 65 -14.69 10.47 -3.77
C LEU A 65 -13.45 11.37 -3.66
N GLU A 66 -12.82 11.45 -2.48
CA GLU A 66 -11.60 12.23 -2.27
C GLU A 66 -10.46 11.81 -3.22
N PHE A 67 -10.29 10.51 -3.45
CA PHE A 67 -9.26 9.98 -4.35
C PHE A 67 -9.62 10.15 -5.84
N LEU A 68 -10.91 10.35 -6.16
CA LEU A 68 -11.41 10.53 -7.52
C LEU A 68 -11.43 11.99 -7.96
N GLN A 69 -11.44 12.94 -7.02
CA GLN A 69 -11.43 14.39 -7.31
C GLN A 69 -10.34 14.84 -8.29
N PRO A 70 -9.10 14.28 -8.29
CA PRO A 70 -8.09 14.67 -9.27
C PRO A 70 -8.50 14.47 -10.73
N LEU A 71 -9.48 13.59 -11.04
CA LEU A 71 -10.02 13.47 -12.40
C LEU A 71 -10.58 14.79 -12.95
N GLU A 72 -11.05 15.69 -12.07
CA GLU A 72 -11.61 16.98 -12.48
C GLU A 72 -10.59 17.89 -13.14
N SER A 73 -9.29 17.70 -12.86
CA SER A 73 -8.25 18.46 -13.54
C SER A 73 -8.25 18.18 -15.05
N LEU A 74 -8.74 17.02 -15.52
CA LEU A 74 -8.75 16.66 -16.94
C LEU A 74 -9.62 17.58 -17.80
N LYS A 75 -10.63 18.24 -17.21
CA LYS A 75 -11.45 19.26 -17.90
C LYS A 75 -10.97 20.69 -17.66
N SER A 76 -9.96 20.90 -16.83
CA SER A 76 -9.40 22.22 -16.51
C SER A 76 -7.97 22.37 -17.03
N GLU A 77 -7.45 23.59 -17.04
CA GLU A 77 -6.03 23.86 -17.38
C GLU A 77 -5.08 23.64 -16.17
N GLN A 78 -5.56 23.05 -15.08
CA GLN A 78 -4.77 22.88 -13.87
C GLN A 78 -3.64 21.86 -14.05
N GLU A 79 -2.40 22.27 -13.87
CA GLU A 79 -1.25 21.38 -13.92
C GLU A 79 -1.34 20.28 -12.85
N ILE A 80 -0.89 19.08 -13.22
CA ILE A 80 -0.74 17.96 -12.31
C ILE A 80 0.72 18.01 -11.86
N GLY A 81 0.96 18.16 -10.56
CA GLY A 81 2.31 18.38 -10.01
C GLY A 81 3.24 17.16 -10.04
N ASP A 82 2.82 16.06 -10.66
CA ASP A 82 3.53 14.79 -10.73
C ASP A 82 3.75 14.37 -12.19
N ASP A 83 5.01 14.09 -12.54
CA ASP A 83 5.36 13.61 -13.88
C ASP A 83 5.21 12.09 -13.95
N VAL A 84 4.53 11.59 -14.98
CA VAL A 84 4.39 10.16 -15.23
C VAL A 84 5.06 9.79 -16.56
N VAL A 85 5.89 8.76 -16.54
CA VAL A 85 6.56 8.19 -17.71
C VAL A 85 6.16 6.73 -17.91
N ASP A 86 6.29 6.24 -19.14
CA ASP A 86 6.12 4.83 -19.48
C ASP A 86 7.35 3.98 -19.09
N GLU A 87 7.32 2.70 -19.46
CA GLU A 87 8.42 1.77 -19.19
C GLU A 87 9.73 2.15 -19.89
N GLN A 88 9.65 2.89 -20.99
CA GLN A 88 10.79 3.38 -21.77
C GLN A 88 11.35 4.71 -21.22
N GLY A 89 10.62 5.37 -20.31
CA GLY A 89 11.01 6.64 -19.71
C GLY A 89 10.48 7.87 -20.46
N GLU A 90 9.57 7.67 -21.40
CA GLU A 90 8.91 8.73 -22.16
C GLU A 90 7.68 9.24 -21.42
N PRO A 91 7.39 10.55 -21.41
CA PRO A 91 6.20 11.10 -20.77
C PRO A 91 4.92 10.51 -21.37
N VAL A 92 3.99 10.09 -20.52
CA VAL A 92 2.65 9.67 -20.96
C VAL A 92 1.74 10.89 -21.13
N ASP A 93 0.62 10.71 -21.84
CA ASP A 93 -0.37 11.77 -21.95
C ASP A 93 -1.05 12.06 -20.60
N ARG A 94 -1.62 13.26 -20.52
CA ARG A 94 -2.25 13.78 -19.29
C ARG A 94 -3.36 12.87 -18.75
N MET A 95 -4.16 12.27 -19.63
CA MET A 95 -5.26 11.40 -19.21
C MET A 95 -4.70 10.15 -18.53
N THR A 96 -3.73 9.51 -19.18
CA THR A 96 -3.05 8.32 -18.63
C THR A 96 -2.38 8.62 -17.28
N ALA A 97 -1.71 9.77 -17.15
CA ALA A 97 -1.05 10.17 -15.89
C ALA A 97 -2.06 10.32 -14.74
N VAL A 98 -3.13 11.11 -14.93
CA VAL A 98 -4.15 11.32 -13.88
C VAL A 98 -4.85 10.01 -13.53
N SER A 99 -5.24 9.22 -14.53
CA SER A 99 -5.87 7.92 -14.32
C SER A 99 -5.01 7.00 -13.47
N ALA A 100 -3.71 6.92 -13.76
CA ALA A 100 -2.79 6.07 -13.00
C ALA A 100 -2.63 6.56 -11.55
N LEU A 101 -2.54 7.88 -11.32
CA LEU A 101 -2.46 8.47 -9.99
C LEU A 101 -3.72 8.19 -9.16
N VAL A 102 -4.89 8.40 -9.75
CA VAL A 102 -6.20 8.14 -9.14
C VAL A 102 -6.33 6.64 -8.83
N MET A 103 -6.03 5.78 -9.79
CA MET A 103 -6.14 4.33 -9.62
C MET A 103 -5.18 3.81 -8.56
N GLN A 104 -3.94 4.32 -8.51
CA GLN A 104 -2.98 3.99 -7.43
C GLN A 104 -3.58 4.28 -6.06
N GLN A 105 -4.19 5.45 -5.87
CA GLN A 105 -4.76 5.86 -4.59
C GLN A 105 -6.00 5.03 -4.22
N VAL A 106 -6.95 4.88 -5.15
CA VAL A 106 -8.19 4.11 -4.93
C VAL A 106 -7.88 2.65 -4.59
N LEU A 107 -7.06 1.99 -5.42
CA LEU A 107 -6.68 0.59 -5.18
C LEU A 107 -5.88 0.44 -3.88
N THR A 108 -5.06 1.42 -3.51
CA THR A 108 -4.32 1.38 -2.24
C THR A 108 -5.29 1.38 -1.06
N ALA A 109 -6.28 2.27 -1.09
CA ALA A 109 -7.30 2.36 -0.05
C ALA A 109 -8.19 1.11 0.01
N GLU A 110 -8.58 0.56 -1.14
CA GLU A 110 -9.37 -0.67 -1.22
C GLU A 110 -8.59 -1.88 -0.69
N LEU A 111 -7.37 -2.10 -1.19
CA LEU A 111 -6.56 -3.27 -0.83
C LEU A 111 -6.12 -3.21 0.64
N GLU A 112 -5.96 -2.02 1.23
CA GLU A 112 -5.79 -1.87 2.67
C GLU A 112 -6.97 -2.43 3.47
N LYS A 113 -8.22 -2.13 3.05
CA LYS A 113 -9.42 -2.69 3.68
C LYS A 113 -9.46 -4.21 3.53
N ILE A 114 -9.21 -4.72 2.32
CA ILE A 114 -9.21 -6.16 2.01
C ILE A 114 -8.14 -6.90 2.82
N ASN A 115 -6.89 -6.43 2.78
CA ASN A 115 -5.75 -6.97 3.54
C ASN A 115 -6.08 -7.06 5.02
N SER A 116 -6.68 -6.01 5.59
CA SER A 116 -7.07 -5.98 7.01
C SER A 116 -8.06 -7.09 7.38
N ARG A 117 -8.98 -7.44 6.47
CA ARG A 117 -9.99 -8.49 6.72
C ARG A 117 -9.43 -9.89 6.53
N LEU A 118 -8.57 -10.07 5.54
CA LEU A 118 -7.98 -11.39 5.21
C LEU A 118 -6.83 -11.76 6.14
N CYS A 119 -5.97 -10.80 6.50
CA CYS A 119 -4.78 -11.06 7.31
C CYS A 119 -5.12 -11.28 8.79
N GLY A 120 -6.15 -10.60 9.33
CA GLY A 120 -6.49 -10.64 10.76
C GLY A 120 -6.85 -12.02 11.32
N VAL A 121 -7.21 -12.98 10.47
CA VAL A 121 -7.53 -14.37 10.84
C VAL A 121 -6.38 -15.35 10.66
N CYS A 122 -5.23 -14.91 10.12
CA CYS A 122 -4.10 -15.78 9.78
C CYS A 122 -3.14 -16.06 10.95
N ASN A 123 -3.17 -15.26 12.03
CA ASN A 123 -2.18 -15.30 13.14
C ASN A 123 -0.73 -15.39 12.63
N CYS A 124 -0.42 -14.64 11.58
CA CYS A 124 0.89 -14.66 10.91
C CYS A 124 1.79 -13.54 11.45
N THR A 125 3.06 -13.87 11.70
CA THR A 125 4.07 -12.92 12.21
C THR A 125 5.07 -12.49 11.15
N LEU A 126 4.88 -12.88 9.88
CA LEU A 126 5.87 -12.72 8.82
C LEU A 126 6.36 -11.27 8.67
N CYS A 127 5.47 -10.27 8.69
CA CYS A 127 5.83 -8.85 8.62
C CYS A 127 6.20 -8.23 9.99
N CYS A 128 6.05 -8.98 11.07
CA CYS A 128 6.24 -8.52 12.45
C CYS A 128 7.55 -8.99 13.08
N THR A 129 8.42 -9.70 12.36
CA THR A 129 9.72 -10.17 12.85
C THR A 129 10.86 -9.64 12.00
N GLY A 130 11.99 -9.39 12.67
CA GLY A 130 13.27 -9.09 12.02
C GLY A 130 13.80 -10.29 11.22
N PRO A 131 14.96 -10.14 10.57
CA PRO A 131 15.58 -11.20 9.78
C PRO A 131 15.83 -12.47 10.61
N SER A 132 15.67 -13.64 10.00
CA SER A 132 16.05 -14.92 10.59
C SER A 132 17.56 -15.15 10.45
N ALA A 133 18.14 -16.16 11.11
CA ALA A 133 19.59 -16.40 11.07
C ALA A 133 20.15 -16.69 9.65
N GLY A 134 19.31 -17.16 8.72
CA GLY A 134 19.72 -17.49 7.34
C GLY A 134 19.53 -16.38 6.32
N MET A 135 18.94 -15.24 6.70
CA MET A 135 18.70 -14.10 5.80
C MET A 135 19.95 -13.22 5.67
N SER A 136 20.22 -12.70 4.47
CA SER A 136 21.35 -11.79 4.23
C SER A 136 21.15 -10.41 4.86
N GLN A 137 19.89 -10.00 5.06
CA GLN A 137 19.54 -8.73 5.67
C GLN A 137 19.87 -8.73 7.17
N GLU A 138 20.50 -7.66 7.66
CA GLU A 138 20.87 -7.49 9.07
C GLU A 138 19.71 -7.01 9.95
N PHE A 139 18.81 -6.22 9.37
CA PHE A 139 17.61 -5.70 10.03
C PHE A 139 16.47 -5.51 9.01
N PHE A 140 15.26 -5.34 9.52
CA PHE A 140 14.16 -4.75 8.75
C PHE A 140 13.79 -3.39 9.32
N GLU A 141 13.42 -2.48 8.43
CA GLU A 141 13.01 -1.12 8.73
C GLU A 141 11.52 -0.99 8.45
N ILE A 142 10.78 -0.44 9.41
CA ILE A 142 9.38 -0.03 9.25
C ILE A 142 9.36 1.49 9.36
N PRO A 143 9.29 2.23 8.23
CA PRO A 143 9.11 3.67 8.23
C PRO A 143 7.83 4.06 8.96
N LEU A 144 7.87 5.14 9.73
CA LEU A 144 6.78 5.63 10.57
C LEU A 144 6.51 7.11 10.30
N ALA A 145 5.24 7.46 10.19
CA ALA A 145 4.81 8.85 10.28
C ALA A 145 4.99 9.36 11.74
N PRO A 146 5.14 10.68 11.96
CA PRO A 146 5.34 11.24 13.29
C PRO A 146 4.27 10.81 14.32
N ARG A 147 3.02 10.67 13.88
CA ARG A 147 1.90 10.21 14.72
C ARG A 147 1.93 8.73 15.08
N GLU A 148 2.73 7.93 14.39
CA GLU A 148 2.82 6.47 14.56
C GLU A 148 3.92 6.06 15.54
N ILE A 149 4.83 6.97 15.88
CA ILE A 149 5.95 6.75 16.82
C ILE A 149 5.42 6.28 18.18
N ASP A 150 4.35 6.90 18.66
CA ASP A 150 3.77 6.63 19.98
C ASP A 150 3.03 5.28 20.06
N LEU A 151 2.87 4.57 18.94
CA LEU A 151 2.36 3.20 18.93
C LEU A 151 3.37 2.19 19.52
N PHE A 152 4.65 2.56 19.65
CA PHE A 152 5.71 1.63 20.05
C PHE A 152 6.38 2.10 21.35
N ALA A 153 6.23 1.30 22.41
CA ALA A 153 6.88 1.51 23.69
C ALA A 153 8.29 0.89 23.72
N VAL A 154 9.20 1.45 22.92
CA VAL A 154 10.61 1.03 22.84
C VAL A 154 11.55 2.24 22.91
N ASP A 155 12.83 1.98 23.12
CA ASP A 155 13.86 3.03 23.18
C ASP A 155 13.86 3.88 21.91
N ARG A 156 14.01 5.20 22.09
CA ARG A 156 14.10 6.18 21.01
C ARG A 156 15.54 6.68 20.89
N CYS A 157 16.10 6.56 19.70
CA CYS A 157 17.37 7.13 19.30
C CYS A 157 17.09 8.38 18.47
N ASP A 158 17.20 9.53 19.12
CA ASP A 158 16.95 10.83 18.53
C ASP A 158 18.02 11.83 18.97
N HIS A 159 19.11 11.86 18.23
CA HIS A 159 20.23 12.79 18.47
C HIS A 159 20.79 13.30 17.15
N ALA A 160 21.66 14.32 17.22
CA ALA A 160 22.21 14.97 16.01
C ALA A 160 22.84 13.96 15.04
N ASP A 161 23.58 12.99 15.57
CA ASP A 161 24.24 11.96 14.77
C ASP A 161 23.25 10.98 14.10
N SER A 162 22.17 10.54 14.78
CA SER A 162 21.15 9.70 14.14
C SER A 162 20.44 10.43 13.00
N ARG A 163 20.16 11.74 13.18
CA ARG A 163 19.51 12.60 12.17
C ARG A 163 20.41 12.92 10.97
N ALA A 164 21.72 12.69 11.09
CA ALA A 164 22.68 12.86 10.00
C ALA A 164 22.79 11.60 9.11
N HIS A 165 22.32 10.46 9.61
CA HIS A 165 22.41 9.16 8.94
C HIS A 165 21.07 8.68 8.38
N ARG A 166 21.12 7.77 7.42
CA ARG A 166 20.03 6.88 7.01
C ARG A 166 20.34 5.46 7.48
N ALA A 167 19.30 4.64 7.63
CA ALA A 167 19.46 3.26 8.07
C ALA A 167 20.38 2.41 7.17
N ARG A 168 20.53 2.77 5.89
CA ARG A 168 21.29 2.02 4.88
C ARG A 168 22.57 2.72 4.41
N ASP A 169 23.01 3.76 5.10
CA ASP A 169 24.29 4.39 4.78
C ASP A 169 25.45 3.40 5.01
N GLU A 170 26.56 3.59 4.28
CA GLU A 170 27.77 2.78 4.46
C GLU A 170 28.42 3.02 5.83
N GLU A 171 28.36 4.26 6.31
CA GLU A 171 28.78 4.61 7.66
C GLU A 171 27.66 4.26 8.64
N GLU A 172 27.94 3.32 9.54
CA GLU A 172 26.95 2.78 10.47
C GLU A 172 26.74 3.71 11.66
N LEU A 173 25.48 3.96 12.04
CA LEU A 173 25.16 4.60 13.32
C LEU A 173 25.52 3.65 14.49
N TYR A 174 26.30 4.15 15.45
CA TYR A 174 26.61 3.43 16.68
C TYR A 174 25.70 3.87 17.84
N CYS A 175 25.11 2.89 18.54
CA CYS A 175 24.37 3.09 19.77
C CYS A 175 24.94 2.19 20.86
N ASP A 176 25.34 2.76 22.00
CA ASP A 176 25.97 2.04 23.10
C ASP A 176 27.20 1.20 22.66
N GLY A 177 28.04 1.77 21.80
CA GLY A 177 29.29 1.15 21.34
C GLY A 177 29.13 0.00 20.34
N ARG A 178 27.95 -0.16 19.73
CA ARG A 178 27.68 -1.16 18.68
C ARG A 178 26.83 -0.57 17.55
N PRO A 179 26.90 -1.12 16.33
CA PRO A 179 26.00 -0.75 15.25
C PRO A 179 24.54 -0.91 15.67
N PHE A 180 23.69 0.05 15.27
CA PHE A 180 22.29 0.14 15.70
C PHE A 180 21.49 -1.15 15.44
N TYR A 181 21.77 -1.84 14.34
CA TYR A 181 21.09 -3.08 13.94
C TYR A 181 21.56 -4.33 14.70
N ARG A 182 22.65 -4.25 15.49
CA ARG A 182 23.14 -5.33 16.36
C ARG A 182 22.56 -5.26 17.78
N ARG A 183 21.59 -4.39 18.02
CA ARG A 183 20.82 -4.36 19.26
C ARG A 183 19.98 -5.64 19.38
N ARG A 184 19.71 -6.08 20.61
CA ARG A 184 18.85 -7.26 20.87
C ARG A 184 17.37 -6.94 20.76
N SER A 185 16.99 -5.72 21.11
CA SER A 185 15.62 -5.23 21.12
C SER A 185 15.36 -4.33 19.91
N PRO A 186 14.10 -4.26 19.45
CA PRO A 186 13.65 -3.21 18.54
C PRO A 186 13.94 -1.83 19.12
N GLY A 187 14.11 -0.84 18.24
CA GLY A 187 14.29 0.56 18.62
C GLY A 187 13.70 1.49 17.59
N LEU A 188 13.26 2.67 18.03
CA LEU A 188 12.83 3.76 17.18
C LEU A 188 14.03 4.65 16.89
N PHE A 189 14.22 5.00 15.62
CA PHE A 189 15.34 5.83 15.16
C PHE A 189 14.83 7.01 14.35
N HIS A 190 15.34 8.19 14.65
CA HIS A 190 15.13 9.39 13.86
C HIS A 190 16.31 9.58 12.91
N TRP A 191 16.08 9.20 11.66
CA TRP A 191 17.01 9.31 10.55
C TRP A 191 16.88 10.65 9.84
N GLN A 192 17.81 10.92 8.93
CA GLN A 192 17.74 12.05 8.00
C GLN A 192 16.42 12.09 7.21
N ASN A 193 15.89 10.93 6.81
CA ASN A 193 14.68 10.80 5.99
C ASN A 193 13.41 10.51 6.81
N GLY A 194 13.45 10.63 8.15
CA GLY A 194 12.29 10.49 9.01
C GLY A 194 12.44 9.41 10.09
N TRP A 195 11.31 8.98 10.66
CA TRP A 195 11.30 8.00 11.73
C TRP A 195 11.12 6.59 11.20
N SER A 196 11.74 5.62 11.87
CA SER A 196 11.44 4.21 11.64
C SER A 196 11.56 3.38 12.91
N LEU A 197 10.85 2.25 12.92
CA LEU A 197 11.12 1.14 13.83
C LEU A 197 12.11 0.20 13.16
N ILE A 198 13.24 -0.05 13.81
CA ILE A 198 14.22 -1.06 13.39
C ILE A 198 13.92 -2.36 14.12
N LEU A 199 13.82 -3.44 13.35
CA LEU A 199 13.73 -4.82 13.83
C LEU A 199 15.06 -5.55 13.53
N PRO A 200 15.98 -5.63 14.52
CA PRO A 200 17.19 -6.43 14.41
C PRO A 200 16.92 -7.90 14.12
N ARG A 201 17.97 -8.62 13.71
CA ARG A 201 17.92 -10.08 13.54
C ARG A 201 17.36 -10.79 14.78
N GLY A 202 16.35 -11.63 14.58
CA GLY A 202 15.66 -12.38 15.63
C GLY A 202 14.73 -11.55 16.53
N ALA A 203 14.64 -10.23 16.35
CA ALA A 203 13.72 -9.39 17.10
C ALA A 203 12.28 -9.55 16.61
N GLN A 204 11.32 -9.25 17.49
CA GLN A 204 9.89 -9.22 17.19
C GLN A 204 9.35 -7.82 17.40
N CYS A 205 8.33 -7.45 16.65
CA CYS A 205 7.58 -6.22 16.85
C CYS A 205 7.07 -6.16 18.31
N PRO A 206 7.27 -5.05 19.04
CA PRO A 206 6.90 -4.96 20.45
C PRO A 206 5.38 -4.97 20.66
N ASN A 207 4.59 -4.77 19.60
CA ASN A 207 3.14 -4.89 19.61
C ASN A 207 2.63 -6.31 19.33
N LEU A 208 3.52 -7.29 19.13
CA LEU A 208 3.13 -8.68 18.99
C LEU A 208 2.78 -9.26 20.36
N GLU A 209 1.56 -9.78 20.51
CA GLU A 209 1.09 -10.35 21.75
C GLU A 209 1.73 -11.74 22.01
N PRO A 210 2.38 -11.95 23.17
CA PRO A 210 2.98 -13.24 23.48
C PRO A 210 1.94 -14.36 23.50
N GLY A 211 2.22 -15.45 22.78
CA GLY A 211 1.42 -16.67 22.76
C GLY A 211 0.22 -16.68 21.82
N SER A 212 -0.27 -15.52 21.38
CA SER A 212 -1.33 -15.41 20.37
C SER A 212 -0.82 -14.94 19.00
N ASP A 213 0.38 -14.32 18.96
CA ASP A 213 0.97 -13.75 17.76
C ASP A 213 0.09 -12.66 17.10
N ARG A 214 -0.85 -12.08 17.86
CA ARG A 214 -1.73 -11.02 17.37
C ARG A 214 -1.08 -9.65 17.58
N CYS A 215 -1.25 -8.77 16.61
CA CYS A 215 -0.83 -7.38 16.77
C CYS A 215 -1.82 -6.62 17.67
N ARG A 216 -1.33 -6.10 18.81
CA ARG A 216 -2.14 -5.35 19.78
C ARG A 216 -2.71 -4.05 19.22
N VAL A 217 -2.01 -3.45 18.27
CA VAL A 217 -2.42 -2.22 17.59
C VAL A 217 -2.97 -2.48 16.20
N TYR A 218 -3.52 -3.68 15.90
CA TYR A 218 -3.87 -4.06 14.53
C TYR A 218 -4.72 -3.02 13.78
N ALA A 219 -5.72 -2.42 14.43
CA ALA A 219 -6.56 -1.38 13.84
C ALA A 219 -5.84 -0.02 13.64
N GLN A 220 -4.79 0.23 14.42
CA GLN A 220 -4.01 1.48 14.43
C GLN A 220 -2.63 1.31 13.79
N ARG A 221 -2.32 0.11 13.27
CA ARG A 221 -0.97 -0.27 12.81
C ARG A 221 -0.43 0.75 11.80
N PRO A 222 0.90 0.93 11.73
CA PRO A 222 1.49 1.89 10.79
C PRO A 222 1.06 1.62 9.36
N GLU A 223 1.02 2.67 8.54
CA GLU A 223 0.62 2.62 7.13
C GLU A 223 1.32 1.50 6.35
N VAL A 224 2.63 1.37 6.50
CA VAL A 224 3.43 0.31 5.84
C VAL A 224 2.98 -1.09 6.26
N CYS A 225 2.58 -1.27 7.53
CA CYS A 225 2.07 -2.55 8.04
C CYS A 225 0.66 -2.89 7.51
N ARG A 226 -0.03 -1.97 6.83
CA ARG A 226 -1.35 -2.20 6.23
C ARG A 226 -1.29 -2.64 4.78
N ARG A 227 -0.14 -2.45 4.14
CA ARG A 227 0.10 -2.76 2.73
C ARG A 227 0.98 -4.00 2.42
N PRO A 228 1.21 -5.01 3.29
CA PRO A 228 2.30 -5.96 3.00
C PRO A 228 1.93 -7.17 2.13
N GLN A 229 0.65 -7.42 1.79
CA GLN A 229 0.26 -8.73 1.26
C GLN A 229 -0.19 -8.73 -0.20
N ILE A 230 -1.22 -7.96 -0.53
CA ILE A 230 -1.52 -7.58 -1.92
C ILE A 230 -1.55 -6.06 -2.00
N PHE A 231 -0.88 -5.47 -2.99
CA PHE A 231 -0.81 -4.02 -3.11
C PHE A 231 -0.66 -3.60 -4.58
N PRO A 232 -1.23 -2.44 -4.94
CA PRO A 232 -1.16 -1.95 -6.30
C PRO A 232 0.18 -1.29 -6.53
N TYR A 233 0.75 -1.60 -7.67
CA TYR A 233 1.95 -1.02 -8.22
C TYR A 233 1.59 -0.47 -9.59
N MET A 234 0.72 0.55 -9.59
CA MET A 234 0.38 1.32 -10.79
C MET A 234 1.52 2.25 -11.15
N LEU A 235 2.13 2.85 -10.12
CA LEU A 235 3.17 3.86 -10.23
C LEU A 235 4.38 3.47 -9.38
N GLU A 236 5.54 3.36 -10.02
CA GLU A 236 6.84 3.24 -9.39
C GLU A 236 7.47 4.62 -9.28
N ARG A 237 7.76 5.09 -8.06
CA ARG A 237 8.50 6.35 -7.88
C ARG A 237 9.96 6.16 -8.30
N LEU A 238 10.47 7.06 -9.14
CA LEU A 238 11.88 7.12 -9.53
C LEU A 238 12.66 8.03 -8.59
N ASP A 239 13.93 7.69 -8.35
CA ASP A 239 14.80 8.43 -7.42
C ASP A 239 15.24 9.79 -7.98
N GLU A 240 15.19 9.98 -9.30
CA GLU A 240 15.61 11.21 -9.98
C GLU A 240 14.39 12.11 -10.28
N PRO A 241 14.16 13.19 -9.52
CA PRO A 241 13.12 14.15 -9.85
C PRO A 241 13.46 14.92 -11.13
N ARG A 242 12.48 15.14 -12.01
CA ARG A 242 12.60 16.03 -13.17
C ARG A 242 12.07 17.40 -12.78
N ALA A 243 12.87 18.45 -13.01
CA ALA A 243 12.51 19.84 -12.72
C ALA A 243 12.02 20.12 -11.28
N GLY A 244 12.38 19.27 -10.31
CA GLY A 244 11.94 19.40 -8.91
C GLY A 244 10.63 18.68 -8.58
N SER A 245 9.97 18.07 -9.56
CA SER A 245 8.76 17.25 -9.36
C SER A 245 9.10 15.76 -9.23
N PRO A 246 8.35 15.00 -8.42
CA PRO A 246 8.46 13.54 -8.41
C PRO A 246 8.15 12.97 -9.80
N VAL A 247 8.94 11.99 -10.22
CA VAL A 247 8.69 11.23 -11.46
C VAL A 247 8.25 9.83 -11.10
N TYR A 248 7.17 9.37 -11.73
CA TYR A 248 6.64 8.04 -11.57
C TYR A 248 6.67 7.27 -12.89
N ARG A 249 7.03 5.99 -12.85
CA ARG A 249 6.92 5.07 -13.97
C ARG A 249 5.65 4.25 -13.89
N LEU A 250 4.91 4.16 -14.99
CA LEU A 250 3.72 3.32 -15.12
C LEU A 250 4.10 1.82 -15.09
N ARG A 251 3.35 1.02 -14.31
CA ARG A 251 3.61 -0.42 -14.12
C ARG A 251 2.37 -1.31 -14.19
N GLN A 252 1.17 -0.79 -13.91
CA GLN A 252 -0.12 -1.52 -13.98
C GLN A 252 -0.10 -2.93 -13.35
N THR A 253 0.55 -3.07 -12.19
CA THR A 253 0.80 -4.38 -11.58
C THR A 253 0.07 -4.51 -10.25
N LEU A 254 -0.49 -5.70 -9.95
CA LEU A 254 -0.85 -6.13 -8.60
C LEU A 254 0.26 -7.02 -8.07
N LEU A 255 0.95 -6.58 -7.02
CA LEU A 255 1.96 -7.41 -6.35
C LEU A 255 1.30 -8.24 -5.26
N ALA A 256 1.63 -9.53 -5.21
CA ALA A 256 1.06 -10.46 -4.26
C ALA A 256 2.14 -11.32 -3.57
N VAL A 257 2.16 -11.27 -2.25
CA VAL A 257 3.21 -11.83 -1.39
C VAL A 257 2.91 -13.30 -1.02
N VAL A 258 3.49 -14.25 -1.73
CA VAL A 258 3.07 -15.67 -1.74
C VAL A 258 3.35 -16.43 -0.45
N ASP A 259 4.30 -15.97 0.36
CA ASP A 259 4.57 -16.52 1.68
C ASP A 259 3.53 -16.09 2.72
N CYS A 260 2.65 -15.14 2.40
CA CYS A 260 1.46 -14.85 3.21
C CYS A 260 0.45 -16.02 3.16
N PRO A 261 -0.06 -16.51 4.32
CA PRO A 261 -0.99 -17.63 4.36
C PRO A 261 -2.24 -17.45 3.49
N TYR A 262 -2.92 -16.29 3.59
CA TYR A 262 -4.14 -16.10 2.80
C TYR A 262 -3.83 -15.93 1.31
N VAL A 263 -2.71 -15.29 0.95
CA VAL A 263 -2.34 -15.08 -0.46
C VAL A 263 -2.13 -16.42 -1.15
N ARG A 264 -1.45 -17.35 -0.46
CA ARG A 264 -1.26 -18.73 -0.92
C ARG A 264 -2.56 -19.51 -1.06
N GLU A 265 -3.52 -19.30 -0.16
CA GLU A 265 -4.81 -20.02 -0.16
C GLU A 265 -5.82 -19.42 -1.16
N LEU A 266 -5.69 -18.13 -1.50
CA LEU A 266 -6.66 -17.38 -2.31
C LEU A 266 -6.10 -16.94 -3.67
N GLN A 267 -5.10 -17.64 -4.21
CA GLN A 267 -4.42 -17.24 -5.46
C GLN A 267 -5.40 -17.02 -6.63
N ASP A 268 -6.38 -17.93 -6.80
CA ASP A 268 -7.38 -17.81 -7.86
C ASP A 268 -8.27 -16.57 -7.69
N ASP A 269 -8.69 -16.27 -6.46
CA ASP A 269 -9.54 -15.12 -6.19
C ASP A 269 -8.75 -13.81 -6.34
N ILE A 270 -7.47 -13.80 -5.97
CA ILE A 270 -6.55 -12.67 -6.21
C ILE A 270 -6.30 -12.47 -7.72
N ALA A 271 -6.17 -13.56 -8.49
CA ALA A 271 -6.03 -13.48 -9.94
C ALA A 271 -7.29 -12.94 -10.62
N ARG A 272 -8.47 -13.32 -10.15
CA ARG A 272 -9.74 -12.73 -10.62
C ARG A 272 -9.85 -11.25 -10.27
N TYR A 273 -9.44 -10.86 -9.06
CA TYR A 273 -9.37 -9.45 -8.68
C TYR A 273 -8.44 -8.66 -9.61
N ALA A 274 -7.23 -9.18 -9.86
CA ALA A 274 -6.26 -8.53 -10.76
C ALA A 274 -6.84 -8.37 -12.18
N ALA A 275 -7.45 -9.43 -12.72
CA ALA A 275 -8.08 -9.38 -14.05
C ALA A 275 -9.23 -8.36 -14.12
N ALA A 276 -10.10 -8.34 -13.11
CA ALA A 276 -11.20 -7.39 -13.01
C ALA A 276 -10.73 -5.94 -12.86
N ALA A 277 -9.58 -5.72 -12.24
CA ALA A 277 -8.96 -4.41 -12.08
C ALA A 277 -8.02 -4.03 -13.25
N GLU A 278 -7.92 -4.86 -14.29
CA GLU A 278 -7.04 -4.68 -15.45
C GLU A 278 -5.55 -4.58 -15.05
N LEU A 279 -5.12 -5.38 -14.08
CA LEU A 279 -3.75 -5.41 -13.55
C LEU A 279 -3.00 -6.67 -13.93
N HIS A 280 -1.70 -6.53 -14.20
CA HIS A 280 -0.78 -7.65 -14.28
C HIS A 280 -0.48 -8.20 -12.89
N LEU A 281 -0.71 -9.49 -12.65
CA LEU A 281 -0.42 -10.12 -11.38
C LEU A 281 1.04 -10.58 -11.32
N ALA A 282 1.78 -10.09 -10.33
CA ALA A 282 3.13 -10.56 -10.03
C ALA A 282 3.21 -11.15 -8.62
N TRP A 283 3.66 -12.40 -8.56
CA TRP A 283 3.90 -13.13 -7.33
C TRP A 283 5.31 -12.87 -6.82
N LYS A 284 5.45 -12.54 -5.53
CA LYS A 284 6.75 -12.26 -4.91
C LYS A 284 6.82 -12.88 -3.52
N GLU A 285 8.02 -13.24 -3.06
CA GLU A 285 8.25 -13.59 -1.66
C GLU A 285 8.53 -12.32 -0.84
N ASN A 286 8.08 -12.25 0.42
CA ASN A 286 8.22 -11.04 1.23
C ASN A 286 9.68 -10.66 1.51
N LYS A 287 10.52 -11.67 1.80
CA LYS A 287 11.87 -11.50 2.37
C LYS A 287 12.98 -12.13 1.50
N SER A 288 12.73 -12.31 0.20
CA SER A 288 13.71 -12.77 -0.80
C SER A 288 14.56 -11.63 -1.34
#